data_AF-I0HLS9-F1
#
_entry.id   AF-I0HLS9-F1
#
_cell.length_a   1.000
_cell.length_b   1.000
_cell.length_c   1.000
_cell.angle_alpha   90.00
_cell.angle_beta   90.00
_cell.angle_gamma   90.00
#
_symmetry.space_group_name_H-M   'P 1'
#
loop_
_entity.id
_entity.type
_entity.pdbx_description
1 polymer ?
#
loop_
_entity_poly.entity_id
_entity_poly.type
_entity_poly.pdbx_seq_one_letter_code
_entity_poly.pdbx_strand_id
1 'polypeptide(L)'
;MARTRVDPPPPPCCAPQPPQDWSLLLPDTLRHLVVPPQRCERHADDELPAERTLGYAADGAPSFCASRHRLAAPASDDDEEFVETTSVTECTTAWRLRDGRWLVHESVLRYGRCPPEESARYYLSETMPR
;
A
#
# COMPACT_ATOMS: atom_id res chain seq x y z
N MET A 1 22.43 22.92 -31.67
CA MET A 1 22.07 22.87 -30.24
C MET A 1 21.08 21.74 -30.03
N ALA A 2 21.55 20.57 -29.61
CA ALA A 2 20.68 19.42 -29.38
C ALA A 2 20.24 19.44 -27.91
N ARG A 3 18.93 19.56 -27.68
CA ARG A 3 18.33 19.45 -26.35
C ARG A 3 18.42 17.99 -25.93
N THR A 4 19.28 17.69 -24.96
CA THR A 4 19.27 16.41 -24.25
C THR A 4 17.91 16.27 -23.57
N ARG A 5 17.05 15.38 -24.08
CA ARG A 5 15.90 14.91 -23.29
C ARG A 5 16.51 14.11 -22.14
N VAL A 6 16.43 14.68 -20.94
CA VAL A 6 16.58 13.90 -19.72
C VAL A 6 15.31 13.06 -19.64
N ASP A 7 15.44 11.78 -19.96
CA ASP A 7 14.40 10.81 -19.64
C ASP A 7 14.23 10.82 -18.12
N PRO A 8 12.99 10.91 -17.58
CA PRO A 8 12.80 10.79 -16.14
C PRO A 8 13.40 9.45 -15.67
N PRO A 9 14.01 9.41 -14.48
CA PRO A 9 14.54 8.14 -13.96
C PRO A 9 13.43 7.09 -14.01
N PRO A 10 13.72 5.84 -14.44
CA PRO A 10 12.73 4.79 -14.42
C PRO A 10 12.13 4.72 -13.01
N PRO A 11 10.81 4.56 -12.87
CA PRO A 11 10.22 4.40 -11.55
C PRO A 11 10.98 3.28 -10.84
N PRO A 12 11.36 3.45 -9.56
CA PRO A 12 12.05 2.40 -8.82
C PRO A 12 11.22 1.13 -8.98
N CYS A 13 11.83 0.17 -9.66
CA CYS A 13 11.31 -1.07 -10.21
C CYS A 13 9.94 -1.45 -9.62
N CYS A 14 8.86 -1.03 -10.29
CA CYS A 14 7.48 -1.46 -10.02
C CYS A 14 7.09 -1.56 -8.53
N ALA A 15 7.25 -0.49 -7.75
CA ALA A 15 6.63 -0.48 -6.43
C ALA A 15 5.09 -0.50 -6.60
N PRO A 16 4.38 -1.53 -6.11
CA PRO A 16 2.94 -1.61 -6.26
C PRO A 16 2.30 -0.39 -5.58
N GLN A 17 1.50 0.34 -6.36
CA GLN A 17 0.67 1.42 -5.87
C GLN A 17 -0.44 0.82 -4.99
N PRO A 18 -0.92 1.54 -3.96
CA PRO A 18 -2.09 1.07 -3.24
C PRO A 18 -3.24 0.90 -4.25
N PRO A 19 -4.03 -0.19 -4.15
CA PRO A 19 -5.08 -0.45 -5.12
C PRO A 19 -6.09 0.70 -5.11
N GLN A 20 -6.22 1.40 -6.24
CA GLN A 20 -7.31 2.36 -6.46
C GLN A 20 -8.65 1.63 -6.54
N ASP A 21 -8.62 0.40 -7.08
CA ASP A 21 -9.74 -0.53 -7.07
C ASP A 21 -9.83 -1.23 -5.72
N TRP A 22 -10.78 -0.79 -4.90
CA TRP A 22 -11.00 -1.35 -3.56
C TRP A 22 -11.16 -2.88 -3.55
N SER A 23 -11.60 -3.50 -4.64
CA SER A 23 -11.86 -4.94 -4.71
C SER A 23 -10.66 -5.80 -5.17
N LEU A 24 -9.53 -5.18 -5.56
CA LEU A 24 -8.41 -5.88 -6.20
C LEU A 24 -7.82 -7.00 -5.34
N LEU A 25 -7.68 -6.75 -4.04
CA LEU A 25 -7.07 -7.68 -3.07
C LEU A 25 -8.11 -8.45 -2.25
N LEU A 26 -9.40 -8.32 -2.60
CA LEU A 26 -10.49 -8.96 -1.89
C LEU A 26 -10.84 -10.29 -2.58
N PRO A 27 -10.71 -11.44 -1.89
CA PRO A 27 -11.12 -12.72 -2.45
C PRO A 27 -12.60 -12.70 -2.87
N ASP A 28 -12.92 -13.23 -4.06
CA ASP A 28 -14.28 -13.22 -4.60
C ASP A 28 -15.31 -13.85 -3.66
N THR A 29 -14.89 -14.90 -2.93
CA THR A 29 -15.71 -15.58 -1.93
C THR A 29 -16.10 -14.69 -0.75
N LEU A 30 -15.34 -13.62 -0.46
CA LEU A 30 -15.61 -12.68 0.64
C LEU A 30 -16.28 -11.39 0.16
N ARG A 31 -16.35 -11.15 -1.15
CA ARG A 31 -16.88 -9.91 -1.74
C ARG A 31 -18.32 -9.60 -1.34
N HIS A 32 -19.16 -10.61 -1.14
CA HIS A 32 -20.55 -10.42 -0.74
C HIS A 32 -20.70 -10.10 0.77
N LEU A 33 -19.65 -10.34 1.57
CA LEU A 33 -19.64 -10.11 3.01
C LEU A 33 -19.16 -8.71 3.40
N VAL A 34 -18.52 -7.99 2.49
CA VAL A 34 -18.07 -6.60 2.72
C VAL A 34 -19.16 -5.58 2.42
N VAL A 35 -19.04 -4.42 3.05
CA VAL A 35 -19.79 -3.22 2.68
C VAL A 35 -19.01 -2.50 1.58
N PRO A 36 -19.52 -2.37 0.35
CA PRO A 36 -18.77 -1.75 -0.73
C PRO A 36 -18.70 -0.22 -0.54
N PRO A 37 -17.54 0.41 -0.75
CA PRO A 37 -17.45 1.86 -0.76
C PRO A 37 -18.19 2.43 -1.98
N GLN A 38 -18.93 3.53 -1.76
CA GLN A 38 -19.61 4.32 -2.80
C GLN A 38 -18.76 5.51 -3.25
N ARG A 39 -17.89 6.00 -2.37
CA ARG A 39 -16.90 7.04 -2.68
C ARG A 39 -15.56 6.68 -2.07
N CYS A 40 -14.48 7.08 -2.73
CA CYS A 40 -13.11 6.94 -2.22
C CYS A 40 -12.40 8.29 -2.25
N GLU A 41 -11.65 8.57 -1.21
CA GLU A 41 -10.83 9.78 -1.03
C GLU A 41 -9.37 9.35 -0.87
N ARG A 42 -8.48 9.95 -1.67
CA ARG A 42 -7.04 9.70 -1.58
C ARG A 42 -6.36 10.86 -0.89
N HIS A 43 -5.50 10.52 0.07
CA HIS A 43 -4.65 11.40 0.83
C HIS A 43 -3.22 10.93 0.60
N ALA A 44 -2.38 11.79 0.04
CA ALA A 44 -0.95 11.54 -0.06
C ALA A 44 -0.27 12.72 0.62
N ASP A 45 0.76 12.44 1.39
CA ASP A 45 1.63 13.46 1.94
C ASP A 45 2.78 13.67 0.95
N ASP A 46 3.05 14.92 0.57
CA ASP A 46 4.15 15.23 -0.37
C ASP A 46 5.52 15.19 0.32
N GLU A 47 5.56 15.32 1.66
CA GLU A 47 6.78 15.34 2.47
C GLU A 47 7.11 13.96 3.06
N LEU A 48 6.07 13.14 3.35
CA LEU A 48 6.23 11.78 3.84
C LEU A 48 5.93 10.75 2.75
N PRO A 49 6.69 9.64 2.64
CA PRO A 49 6.43 8.59 1.68
C PRO A 49 5.28 7.67 2.15
N ALA A 50 4.13 8.28 2.44
CA ALA A 50 2.92 7.70 2.98
C ALA A 50 1.72 8.09 2.13
N GLU A 51 0.96 7.08 1.71
CA GLU A 51 -0.27 7.26 0.94
C GLU A 51 -1.40 6.53 1.63
N ARG A 52 -2.59 7.10 1.60
CA ARG A 52 -3.79 6.51 2.19
C ARG A 52 -5.04 6.80 1.36
N THR A 53 -5.85 5.79 1.17
CA THR A 53 -7.17 5.88 0.53
C THR A 53 -8.23 5.46 1.54
N LEU A 54 -9.30 6.24 1.65
CA LEU A 54 -10.47 5.95 2.48
C LEU A 54 -11.70 5.78 1.63
N GLY A 55 -12.43 4.70 1.82
CA GLY A 55 -13.70 4.44 1.15
C GLY A 55 -14.87 4.47 2.12
N TYR A 56 -15.95 5.12 1.70
CA TYR A 56 -17.14 5.34 2.52
C TYR A 56 -18.37 4.69 1.89
N ALA A 57 -19.19 4.05 2.72
CA ALA A 57 -20.45 3.44 2.32
C ALA A 57 -21.53 4.51 2.06
N ALA A 58 -22.72 4.05 1.64
CA ALA A 58 -23.85 4.93 1.33
C ALA A 58 -24.32 5.79 2.53
N ASP A 59 -24.16 5.28 3.74
CA ASP A 59 -24.46 5.99 5.00
C ASP A 59 -23.34 6.98 5.41
N GLY A 60 -22.26 7.07 4.62
CA GLY A 60 -21.09 7.89 4.90
C GLY A 60 -20.12 7.29 5.91
N ALA A 61 -20.38 6.10 6.45
CA ALA A 61 -19.47 5.44 7.37
C ALA A 61 -18.27 4.82 6.63
N PRO A 62 -17.08 4.75 7.26
CA PRO A 62 -15.93 4.06 6.68
C PRO A 62 -16.26 2.60 6.38
N SER A 63 -15.84 2.15 5.19
CA SER A 63 -16.08 0.80 4.67
C SER A 63 -14.85 0.18 4.02
N PHE A 64 -13.86 0.99 3.69
CA PHE A 64 -12.61 0.58 3.08
C PHE A 64 -11.48 1.50 3.54
N CYS A 65 -10.29 0.95 3.74
CA CYS A 65 -9.06 1.74 3.77
C CYS A 65 -7.92 1.00 3.09
N ALA A 66 -7.05 1.75 2.43
CA ALA A 66 -5.75 1.27 2.00
C ALA A 66 -4.70 2.27 2.45
N SER A 67 -3.58 1.81 2.96
CA SER A 67 -2.42 2.63 3.28
C SER A 67 -1.15 1.98 2.75
N ARG A 68 -0.19 2.82 2.43
CA ARG A 68 1.13 2.42 1.95
C ARG A 68 2.18 3.31 2.60
N HIS A 69 3.16 2.69 3.23
CA HIS A 69 4.28 3.37 3.87
C HIS A 69 5.58 2.84 3.28
N ARG A 70 6.43 3.72 2.75
CA ARG A 70 7.76 3.34 2.25
C ARG A 70 8.82 3.79 3.24
N LEU A 71 9.53 2.83 3.83
CA LEU A 71 10.64 3.06 4.73
C LEU A 71 11.94 2.90 3.94
N ALA A 72 12.81 3.91 3.98
CA ALA A 72 14.19 3.76 3.56
C ALA A 72 14.97 3.13 4.72
N ALA A 73 15.64 1.99 4.51
CA ALA A 73 16.57 1.50 5.51
C ALA A 73 17.87 2.31 5.42
N PRO A 74 18.41 2.81 6.54
CA PRO A 74 19.76 3.38 6.53
C PRO A 74 20.75 2.26 6.20
N ALA A 75 21.51 2.44 5.11
CA ALA A 75 22.72 1.67 4.87
C ALA A 75 23.77 2.16 5.88
N SER A 76 24.32 1.25 6.67
CA SER A 76 25.47 1.56 7.53
C SER A 76 26.69 1.69 6.63
N ASP A 77 27.23 2.90 6.53
CA ASP A 77 28.47 3.23 5.82
C ASP A 77 29.65 3.01 6.78
N ASP A 78 30.19 1.80 6.78
CA ASP A 78 31.50 1.47 7.37
C ASP A 78 32.26 0.67 6.31
N ASP A 79 33.00 1.42 5.47
CA ASP A 79 33.94 1.03 4.41
C ASP A 79 33.40 0.77 2.97
N GLU A 80 33.55 1.80 2.13
CA GLU A 80 33.91 1.82 0.68
C GLU A 80 33.14 1.01 -0.38
N GLU A 81 31.94 0.47 -0.12
CA GLU A 81 31.12 -0.11 -1.20
C GLU A 81 29.65 0.33 -1.12
N PHE A 82 29.12 0.88 -2.22
CA PHE A 82 27.72 1.30 -2.34
C PHE A 82 26.79 0.09 -2.16
N VAL A 83 26.26 -0.10 -0.97
CA VAL A 83 25.28 -1.16 -0.70
C VAL A 83 23.91 -0.71 -1.18
N GLU A 84 23.25 -1.54 -2.01
CA GLU A 84 21.88 -1.31 -2.48
C GLU A 84 20.96 -0.89 -1.32
N THR A 85 20.43 0.35 -1.37
CA THR A 85 19.49 0.87 -0.39
C THR A 85 18.30 -0.09 -0.28
N THR A 86 18.27 -0.87 0.80
CA THR A 86 17.15 -1.74 1.10
C THR A 86 15.97 -0.83 1.43
N SER A 87 14.95 -0.81 0.58
CA SER A 87 13.68 -0.15 0.93
C SER A 87 12.69 -1.20 1.38
N VAL A 88 11.78 -0.81 2.26
CA VAL A 88 10.65 -1.64 2.68
C VAL A 88 9.39 -0.87 2.35
N THR A 89 8.42 -1.54 1.72
CA THR A 89 7.08 -0.99 1.54
C THR A 89 6.12 -1.83 2.36
N GLU A 90 5.41 -1.19 3.27
CA GLU A 90 4.33 -1.80 4.04
C GLU A 90 3.00 -1.32 3.48
N CYS A 91 2.13 -2.25 3.14
CA CYS A 91 0.81 -2.00 2.61
C CYS A 91 -0.23 -2.62 3.55
N THR A 92 -1.25 -1.84 3.91
CA THR A 92 -2.43 -2.35 4.62
C THR A 92 -3.64 -2.06 3.75
N THR A 93 -4.50 -3.04 3.53
CA THR A 93 -5.80 -2.86 2.88
C THR A 93 -6.84 -3.52 3.75
N ALA A 94 -7.94 -2.83 4.05
CA ALA A 94 -8.98 -3.36 4.90
C ALA A 94 -10.37 -3.03 4.39
N TRP A 95 -11.30 -3.95 4.64
CA TRP A 95 -12.69 -3.86 4.26
C TRP A 95 -13.56 -4.09 5.48
N ARG A 96 -14.56 -3.24 5.68
CA ARG A 96 -15.57 -3.46 6.70
C ARG A 96 -16.52 -4.56 6.23
N LEU A 97 -16.65 -5.57 7.07
CA LEU A 97 -17.62 -6.64 6.93
C LEU A 97 -19.01 -6.17 7.38
N ARG A 98 -20.05 -6.82 6.89
CA ARG A 98 -21.45 -6.52 7.26
C ARG A 98 -21.75 -6.73 8.74
N ASP A 99 -20.94 -7.54 9.43
CA ASP A 99 -21.03 -7.77 10.88
C ASP A 99 -20.31 -6.69 11.71
N GLY A 100 -19.66 -5.71 11.06
CA GLY A 100 -18.98 -4.59 11.71
C GLY A 100 -17.48 -4.79 11.92
N ARG A 101 -16.96 -6.02 11.80
CA ARG A 101 -15.52 -6.29 11.85
C ARG A 101 -14.83 -5.85 10.57
N TRP A 102 -13.51 -5.83 10.58
CA TRP A 102 -12.68 -5.49 9.44
C TRP A 102 -11.88 -6.70 8.99
N LEU A 103 -12.03 -7.09 7.73
CA LEU A 103 -11.08 -7.98 7.07
C LEU A 103 -9.87 -7.13 6.68
N VAL A 104 -8.70 -7.51 7.15
CA VAL A 104 -7.46 -6.81 6.87
C VAL A 104 -6.53 -7.71 6.07
N HIS A 105 -5.95 -7.15 5.03
CA HIS A 105 -4.85 -7.67 4.26
C HIS A 105 -3.62 -6.78 4.52
N GLU A 106 -2.56 -7.36 5.06
CA GLU A 106 -1.28 -6.66 5.20
C GLU A 106 -0.25 -7.35 4.32
N SER A 107 0.55 -6.56 3.61
CA SER A 107 1.72 -7.04 2.90
C SER A 107 2.94 -6.18 3.16
N VAL A 108 4.11 -6.82 3.15
CA VAL A 108 5.42 -6.18 3.30
C VAL A 108 6.25 -6.62 2.11
N LEU A 109 6.72 -5.64 1.33
CA LEU A 109 7.65 -5.83 0.23
C LEU A 109 9.04 -5.34 0.64
N ARG A 110 10.04 -6.21 0.55
CA ARG A 110 11.43 -5.91 0.85
C ARG A 110 12.23 -5.86 -0.44
N TYR A 111 12.85 -4.71 -0.70
CA TYR A 111 13.71 -4.45 -1.86
C TYR A 111 15.16 -4.63 -1.41
N GLY A 112 15.99 -5.29 -2.22
CA GLY A 112 17.38 -5.67 -1.86
C GLY A 112 17.78 -7.06 -2.39
N ARG A 113 16.82 -7.78 -2.99
CA ARG A 113 17.04 -8.94 -3.86
C ARG A 113 16.13 -8.84 -5.08
N CYS A 114 16.49 -9.52 -6.17
CA CYS A 114 15.67 -9.61 -7.37
C CYS A 114 15.24 -11.08 -7.58
N PRO A 115 13.93 -11.41 -7.56
CA PRO A 115 12.80 -10.52 -7.31
C PRO A 115 12.72 -10.05 -5.83
N PRO A 116 12.00 -8.95 -5.54
CA PRO A 116 11.75 -8.51 -4.17
C PRO A 116 10.97 -9.58 -3.39
N GLU A 117 11.23 -9.65 -2.08
CA GLU A 117 10.56 -10.60 -1.20
C GLU A 117 9.24 -9.98 -0.71
N GLU A 118 8.13 -10.70 -0.91
CA GLU A 118 6.80 -10.31 -0.43
C GLU A 118 6.31 -11.30 0.62
N SER A 119 5.82 -10.75 1.74
CA SER A 119 5.05 -11.50 2.73
C SER A 119 3.68 -10.84 2.90
N ALA A 120 2.61 -11.62 2.85
CA ALA A 120 1.25 -11.13 2.99
C ALA A 120 0.43 -12.01 3.94
N ARG A 121 -0.56 -11.41 4.61
CA ARG A 121 -1.48 -12.12 5.51
C ARG A 121 -2.86 -11.48 5.52
N TYR A 122 -3.86 -12.30 5.85
CA TYR A 122 -5.21 -11.85 6.16
C TYR A 122 -5.52 -12.09 7.64
N TYR A 123 -6.24 -11.17 8.27
CA TYR A 123 -6.77 -11.32 9.63
C TYR A 123 -8.02 -10.46 9.83
N LEU A 124 -8.72 -10.68 10.97
CA LEU A 124 -9.88 -9.87 11.36
C LEU A 124 -9.49 -8.88 12.46
N SER A 125 -9.99 -7.66 12.34
CA SER A 125 -9.85 -6.61 13.36
C SER A 125 -11.23 -6.11 13.78
N GLU A 126 -11.39 -5.83 15.07
CA GLU A 126 -12.63 -5.23 15.61
C GLU A 126 -12.76 -3.75 15.23
N THR A 127 -11.65 -3.10 14.88
CA THR A 127 -11.60 -1.69 14.51
C THR A 127 -10.88 -1.49 13.18
N MET A 128 -11.17 -0.35 12.55
CA MET A 128 -10.48 0.06 11.35
C MET A 128 -8.96 0.23 11.63
N PRO A 129 -8.08 -0.40 10.84
CA PRO A 129 -6.64 -0.22 11.01
C PRO A 129 -6.24 1.23 10.68
N ARG A 130 -5.23 1.72 11.41
CA ARG A 130 -4.80 3.14 11.36
C ARG A 130 -3.69 3.37 10.36
#